data_AF-A0A3D2Q0C5-F1
#
_entry.id   AF-A0A3D2Q0C5-F1
#
_cell.length_a   1.000
_cell.length_b   1.000
_cell.length_c   1.000
_cell.angle_alpha   90.00
_cell.angle_beta   90.00
_cell.angle_gamma   90.00
#
_symmetry.space_group_name_H-M   'P 1'
#
loop_
_entity.id
_entity.type
_entity.pdbx_description
1 polymer ?
#
loop_
_entity_poly.entity_id
_entity_poly.type
_entity_poly.pdbx_seq_one_letter_code
_entity_poly.pdbx_strand_id
1 'polypeptide(L)' 'MNKFNIEKFKLFLMEELVSEYNVTELEAQRMIAKSTVNKMLKTSPEFIMHYSIEDNAKEVYNEFMGIPLEM' A
#
# COMPACT_ATOMS: atom_id res chain seq x y z
N MET A 1 -5.45 -16.92 2.93
CA MET A 1 -6.10 -15.67 2.44
C MET A 1 -6.73 -15.91 1.06
N ASN A 2 -7.92 -15.37 0.73
CA ASN A 2 -8.48 -15.46 -0.64
C ASN A 2 -8.04 -14.24 -1.48
N LYS A 3 -7.89 -14.41 -2.80
CA LYS A 3 -7.55 -13.34 -3.77
C LYS A 3 -8.46 -12.11 -3.63
N PHE A 4 -9.73 -12.33 -3.27
CA PHE A 4 -10.71 -11.29 -2.98
C PHE A 4 -10.29 -10.32 -1.86
N ASN A 5 -9.63 -10.83 -0.80
CA ASN A 5 -9.18 -9.99 0.33
C ASN A 5 -8.00 -9.10 -0.05
N ILE A 6 -7.12 -9.58 -0.93
CA ILE A 6 -5.94 -8.82 -1.41
C ILE A 6 -6.38 -7.65 -2.30
N GLU A 7 -7.32 -7.89 -3.22
CA GLU A 7 -7.80 -6.83 -4.11
C GLU A 7 -8.61 -5.79 -3.34
N LYS A 8 -9.41 -6.21 -2.34
CA LYS A 8 -10.08 -5.28 -1.42
C LYS A 8 -9.10 -4.44 -0.60
N PHE A 9 -8.03 -5.07 -0.11
CA PHE A 9 -6.96 -4.35 0.60
C PHE A 9 -6.29 -3.31 -0.30
N LYS A 10 -5.93 -3.67 -1.54
CA LYS A 10 -5.34 -2.72 -2.50
C LYS A 10 -6.28 -1.57 -2.85
N LEU A 11 -7.59 -1.83 -2.92
CA LEU A 11 -8.58 -0.78 -3.13
C LEU A 11 -8.58 0.22 -1.98
N PHE A 12 -8.65 -0.24 -0.74
CA PHE A 12 -8.60 0.64 0.43
C PHE A 12 -7.28 1.40 0.53
N LEU A 13 -6.17 0.74 0.22
CA LEU A 13 -4.85 1.38 0.18
C LEU A 13 -4.78 2.49 -0.88
N MET A 14 -5.43 2.30 -2.03
CA MET A 14 -5.51 3.31 -3.08
C MET A 14 -6.37 4.50 -2.63
N GLU A 15 -7.55 4.25 -2.03
CA GLU A 15 -8.44 5.28 -1.51
C GLU A 15 -7.74 6.14 -0.45
N GLU A 16 -7.00 5.50 0.46
CA GLU A 16 -6.21 6.19 1.49
C GLU A 16 -5.12 7.07 0.89
N LEU A 17 -4.37 6.55 -0.09
CA LEU A 17 -3.32 7.31 -0.78
C LEU A 17 -3.89 8.56 -1.46
N VAL A 18 -5.04 8.42 -2.13
CA VAL A 18 -5.71 9.54 -2.80
C VAL A 18 -6.20 10.58 -1.79
N SER A 19 -6.82 10.14 -0.69
CA SER A 19 -7.33 11.03 0.36
C SER A 19 -6.22 11.78 1.10
N GLU A 20 -5.22 11.07 1.61
CA GLU A 20 -4.20 11.64 2.51
C GLU A 20 -3.09 12.39 1.79
N TYR A 21 -2.71 11.94 0.58
CA TYR A 21 -1.57 12.51 -0.14
C TYR A 21 -1.96 13.26 -1.41
N ASN A 22 -3.27 13.37 -1.70
CA ASN A 22 -3.81 14.10 -2.86
C ASN A 22 -3.17 13.68 -4.20
N VAL A 23 -2.82 12.38 -4.32
CA VAL A 23 -2.34 11.79 -5.57
C VAL A 23 -3.52 11.31 -6.41
N THR A 24 -3.34 11.19 -7.72
CA THR A 24 -4.39 10.61 -8.57
C THR A 24 -4.52 9.10 -8.32
N GLU A 25 -5.70 8.52 -8.60
CA GLU A 25 -5.89 7.06 -8.53
C GLU A 25 -4.85 6.29 -9.35
N LEU A 26 -4.50 6.80 -10.54
CA LEU A 26 -3.50 6.18 -11.41
C LEU A 26 -2.10 6.21 -10.79
N GLU A 27 -1.74 7.29 -10.10
CA GLU A 27 -0.48 7.39 -9.37
C GLU A 27 -0.48 6.44 -8.16
N ALA A 28 -1.55 6.44 -7.36
CA ALA A 28 -1.70 5.53 -6.23
C ALA A 28 -1.56 4.05 -6.67
N GLN A 29 -2.23 3.66 -7.76
CA GLN A 29 -2.08 2.31 -8.33
C GLN A 29 -0.64 1.99 -8.73
N ARG A 30 0.07 2.94 -9.35
CA ARG A 30 1.48 2.78 -9.74
C ARG A 30 2.41 2.67 -8.53
N MET A 31 2.16 3.47 -7.49
CA MET A 31 2.89 3.43 -6.23
C MET A 31 2.72 2.07 -5.56
N ILE A 32 1.46 1.61 -5.39
CA ILE A 32 1.16 0.29 -4.83
C ILE A 32 1.81 -0.81 -5.67
N ALA A 33 1.71 -0.77 -7.00
CA ALA A 33 2.28 -1.82 -7.85
C ALA A 33 3.80 -2.00 -7.68
N LYS A 34 4.52 -0.92 -7.38
CA LYS A 34 5.98 -0.90 -7.22
C LYS A 34 6.44 -1.09 -5.78
N SER A 35 5.55 -0.91 -4.80
CA SER A 35 5.91 -0.89 -3.39
C SER A 35 6.31 -2.25 -2.82
N THR A 36 7.03 -2.19 -1.70
CA THR A 36 7.34 -3.34 -0.84
C THR A 36 6.08 -4.01 -0.33
N VAL A 37 5.03 -3.25 -0.02
CA VAL A 37 3.70 -3.77 0.36
C VAL A 37 3.15 -4.74 -0.70
N ASN A 38 3.24 -4.41 -1.99
CA ASN A 38 2.79 -5.34 -3.05
C ASN A 38 3.69 -6.55 -3.25
N LYS A 39 4.98 -6.46 -2.89
CA LYS A 39 5.86 -7.64 -2.82
C LYS A 39 5.43 -8.55 -1.65
N MET A 40 5.18 -7.97 -0.47
CA MET A 40 4.71 -8.69 0.71
C MET A 40 3.35 -9.35 0.49
N LEU A 41 2.42 -8.70 -0.23
CA LEU A 41 1.12 -9.29 -0.60
C LEU A 41 1.26 -10.58 -1.42
N LYS A 42 2.37 -10.74 -2.15
CA LYS A 42 2.65 -11.93 -2.95
C LYS A 42 3.37 -13.02 -2.16
N THR A 43 4.22 -12.65 -1.20
CA THR A 43 5.08 -13.59 -0.46
C THR A 43 4.49 -14.02 0.88
N SER A 44 3.78 -13.14 1.58
CA SER A 44 3.16 -13.39 2.89
C SER A 44 1.86 -12.58 3.02
N PRO A 45 0.78 -12.96 2.31
CA PRO A 45 -0.45 -12.17 2.28
C PRO A 45 -1.06 -11.93 3.65
N GLU A 46 -0.77 -12.76 4.65
CA GLU A 46 -1.19 -12.60 6.04
C GLU A 46 -0.73 -11.28 6.68
N PHE A 47 0.31 -10.62 6.16
CA PHE A 47 0.83 -9.36 6.72
C PHE A 47 -0.21 -8.24 6.81
N ILE A 48 -1.26 -8.26 5.96
CA ILE A 48 -2.34 -7.26 5.99
C ILE A 48 -3.12 -7.27 7.32
N MET A 49 -2.98 -8.32 8.12
CA MET A 49 -3.60 -8.42 9.45
C MET A 49 -2.76 -7.77 10.55
N HIS A 50 -1.52 -7.39 10.25
CA HIS A 50 -0.55 -6.88 11.22
C HIS A 50 -0.36 -5.36 11.16
N TYR A 51 -0.84 -4.71 10.10
CA TYR A 51 -0.65 -3.27 9.86
C TYR A 51 -1.97 -2.65 9.40
N SER A 52 -2.22 -1.41 9.80
CA SER A 52 -3.40 -0.65 9.37
C SER A 52 -3.29 -0.23 7.90
N ILE A 53 -4.38 0.23 7.29
CA ILE A 53 -4.33 0.74 5.92
C ILE A 53 -3.52 2.03 5.87
N GLU A 54 -3.66 2.88 6.88
CA GLU A 54 -2.98 4.16 7.05
C GLU A 54 -1.45 3.96 7.13
N ASP A 55 -0.99 2.98 7.91
CA ASP A 55 0.44 2.66 8.06
C ASP A 55 1.02 2.18 6.72
N ASN A 56 0.29 1.31 6.02
CA ASN A 56 0.71 0.85 4.69
C ASN A 56 0.69 1.98 3.65
N ALA A 57 -0.29 2.89 3.71
CA ALA A 57 -0.36 4.02 2.79
C ALA A 57 0.85 4.94 2.98
N LYS A 58 1.19 5.23 4.24
CA LYS A 58 2.38 5.98 4.60
C LYS A 58 3.66 5.30 4.13
N GLU A 59 3.80 4.00 4.33
CA GLU A 59 4.94 3.22 3.85
C GLU A 59 5.09 3.32 2.33
N VAL A 60 4.00 3.11 1.59
CA VAL A 60 3.99 3.18 0.12
C VAL A 60 4.35 4.59 -0.36
N TYR A 61 3.83 5.62 0.30
CA TYR A 61 4.14 7.01 -0.03
C TYR A 61 5.60 7.36 0.26
N ASN A 62 6.12 6.97 1.43
CA ASN A 62 7.52 7.19 1.80
C ASN A 62 8.48 6.51 0.83
N GLU A 63 8.21 5.24 0.48
CA GLU A 63 9.02 4.51 -0.51
C GLU A 63 9.02 5.22 -1.87
N PHE A 64 7.85 5.71 -2.31
CA PHE A 64 7.75 6.47 -3.56
C PHE A 64 8.51 7.80 -3.54
N MET A 65 8.47 8.51 -2.41
CA MET A 65 9.18 9.78 -2.21
C MET A 65 10.69 9.58 -1.95
N GLY A 66 11.15 8.34 -1.83
CA GLY A 66 12.54 8.02 -1.48
C GLY A 66 12.92 8.44 -0.06
N ILE A 67 11.93 8.58 0.82
CA ILE A 67 12.14 8.91 2.23
C ILE A 67 12.67 7.64 2.91
N PRO A 68 13.87 7.67 3.51
CA PRO A 68 14.37 6.54 4.27
C PRO A 68 13.40 6.24 5.41
N LEU A 69 13.01 4.98 5.55
CA LEU A 69 12.29 4.53 6.73
C LEU A 69 13.22 4.73 7.93
N GLU A 70 12.78 5.52 8.91
CA GLU A 70 13.47 5.56 10.19
C GLU A 70 13.39 4.15 10.80
N MET A 71 14.51 3.45 10.77
CA MET A 71 14.72 2.15 11.42
C MET A 71 14.79 2.30 12.93
#